data_AF-A0A2U0S779-F1
#
_entry.id   AF-A0A2U0S779-F1
#
_cell.length_a   1.000
_cell.length_b   1.000
_cell.length_c   1.000
_cell.angle_alpha   90.00
_cell.angle_beta   90.00
_cell.angle_gamma   90.00
#
_symmetry.space_group_name_H-M   'P 1'
#
loop_
_entity.id
_entity.type
_entity.pdbx_description
1 polymer ?
#
loop_
_entity_poly.entity_id
_entity_poly.type
_entity_poly.pdbx_seq_one_letter_code
_entity_poly.pdbx_strand_id
1 'polypeptide(L)'
;MVKRSVLLVVAVVVVVLSVSLVLVYLNADYSNKTKHETPRWVVITDSKNDVISVETSDPEPWRALGALYKTQTQLWIGGTVEDYDNYWGFRFDPDTIVVAEVTVEGAQSTIRAISEDLDYWKNTWQKQVYVLATVIEVHSGLDSLDF
;
A
#
# COMPACT_ATOMS: atom_id res chain seq x y z
N MET A 1 27.62 17.88 -41.54
CA MET A 1 26.81 18.31 -40.38
C MET A 1 25.57 17.43 -40.16
N VAL A 2 24.77 17.14 -41.18
CA VAL A 2 23.49 16.39 -41.07
C VAL A 2 23.57 15.05 -40.31
N LYS A 3 24.60 14.22 -40.56
CA LYS A 3 24.72 12.89 -39.92
C LYS A 3 24.87 12.93 -38.39
N ARG A 4 25.57 13.95 -37.85
CA ARG A 4 25.75 14.12 -36.40
C ARG A 4 24.45 14.61 -35.74
N SER A 5 23.74 15.52 -36.40
CA SER A 5 22.43 16.00 -35.94
C SER A 5 21.39 14.88 -35.94
N VAL A 6 21.37 14.01 -36.96
CA VAL A 6 20.47 12.84 -37.01
C VAL A 6 20.79 11.84 -35.90
N LEU A 7 22.06 11.53 -35.67
CA LEU A 7 22.46 10.64 -34.57
C LEU A 7 22.08 11.19 -33.18
N LEU A 8 22.23 12.49 -32.97
CA LEU A 8 21.82 13.14 -31.72
C LEU A 8 20.31 13.09 -31.53
N VAL A 9 19.53 13.36 -32.58
CA VAL A 9 18.06 13.26 -32.53
C VAL A 9 17.63 11.82 -32.21
N VAL A 10 18.21 10.81 -32.86
CA VAL A 10 17.91 9.41 -32.58
C VAL A 10 18.27 9.04 -31.13
N ALA A 11 19.44 9.46 -30.64
CA ALA A 11 19.85 9.20 -29.27
C ALA A 11 18.88 9.83 -28.25
N VAL A 12 18.46 11.07 -28.47
CA VAL A 12 17.47 11.74 -27.61
C VAL A 12 16.13 11.00 -27.62
N VAL A 13 15.64 10.59 -28.80
CA VAL A 13 14.38 9.83 -28.91
C VAL A 13 14.48 8.51 -28.15
N VAL A 14 15.58 7.76 -28.28
CA VAL A 14 15.78 6.50 -27.55
C VAL A 14 15.78 6.72 -26.03
N VAL A 15 16.45 7.76 -25.54
CA VAL A 15 16.47 8.10 -24.11
C VAL A 15 15.07 8.44 -23.62
N VAL A 16 14.33 9.28 -24.35
CA VAL A 16 12.95 9.66 -23.98
C VAL A 16 12.03 8.45 -23.92
N LEU A 17 12.09 7.57 -24.92
CA LEU A 17 11.29 6.33 -24.93
C LEU A 17 11.67 5.40 -23.76
N SER A 18 12.96 5.25 -23.46
CA SER A 18 13.43 4.40 -22.37
C SER A 18 12.96 4.91 -21.01
N VAL A 19 13.08 6.22 -20.76
CA VAL A 19 12.59 6.85 -19.52
C VAL A 19 11.07 6.70 -19.40
N SER A 20 10.33 6.90 -20.50
CA SER A 20 8.88 6.78 -20.52
C SER A 20 8.44 5.35 -20.16
N LEU A 21 9.11 4.35 -20.72
CA LEU A 21 8.83 2.94 -20.42
C LEU A 21 9.09 2.60 -18.95
N VAL A 22 10.20 3.09 -18.38
CA VAL A 22 10.52 2.89 -16.95
C VAL A 22 9.45 3.51 -16.05
N LEU A 23 8.99 4.72 -16.34
CA LEU A 23 7.95 5.39 -15.55
C LEU A 23 6.61 4.62 -15.62
N VAL A 24 6.23 4.13 -16.80
CA VAL A 24 5.03 3.30 -16.96
C VAL A 24 5.13 2.03 -16.10
N TYR A 25 6.28 1.36 -16.12
CA TYR A 25 6.48 0.14 -15.34
C TYR A 25 6.40 0.40 -13.83
N LEU A 26 7.07 1.45 -13.32
CA LEU A 26 7.03 1.82 -11.91
C LEU A 26 5.62 2.20 -11.45
N ASN A 27 4.87 2.93 -12.27
CA ASN A 27 3.49 3.30 -11.96
C ASN A 27 2.55 2.08 -11.95
N ALA A 28 2.75 1.14 -12.87
CA ALA A 28 1.96 -0.09 -12.91
C ALA A 28 2.19 -0.96 -11.67
N ASP A 29 3.45 -1.12 -11.25
CA ASP A 29 3.81 -1.86 -10.03
C ASP A 29 3.20 -1.20 -8.78
N TYR A 30 3.33 0.12 -8.66
CA TYR A 30 2.75 0.85 -7.54
C TYR A 30 1.22 0.74 -7.50
N SER A 31 0.56 0.99 -8.64
CA SER A 31 -0.91 0.89 -8.76
C SER A 31 -1.43 -0.51 -8.43
N ASN A 32 -0.66 -1.55 -8.75
CA ASN A 32 -1.04 -2.92 -8.44
C ASN A 32 -0.85 -3.25 -6.95
N LYS A 33 0.14 -2.66 -6.27
CA LYS A 33 0.36 -2.78 -4.81
C LYS A 33 -0.66 -2.01 -3.97
N THR A 34 -1.16 -0.89 -4.49
CA THR A 34 -2.08 0.02 -3.78
C THR A 34 -3.51 -0.03 -4.34
N LYS A 35 -3.87 -1.13 -5.01
CA LYS A 35 -5.22 -1.37 -5.54
C LYS A 35 -6.26 -1.30 -4.42
N HIS A 36 -7.35 -0.59 -4.66
CA HIS A 36 -8.42 -0.35 -3.69
C HIS A 36 -9.77 -0.28 -4.41
N GLU A 37 -10.87 -0.40 -3.68
CA GLU A 37 -12.24 -0.39 -4.23
C GLU A 37 -13.12 0.73 -3.66
N THR A 38 -12.73 1.29 -2.52
CA THR A 38 -13.49 2.30 -1.79
C THR A 38 -12.96 3.71 -2.05
N PRO A 39 -13.80 4.75 -1.91
CA PRO A 39 -13.36 6.14 -2.04
C PRO A 39 -12.47 6.64 -0.89
N ARG A 40 -12.30 5.83 0.17
CA ARG A 40 -11.62 6.19 1.40
C ARG A 40 -10.60 5.11 1.73
N TRP A 41 -9.34 5.44 1.48
CA TRP A 41 -8.24 4.51 1.66
C TRP A 41 -6.95 5.25 1.99
N VAL A 42 -6.00 4.53 2.53
CA VAL A 42 -4.65 5.01 2.82
C VAL A 42 -3.63 4.07 2.21
N VAL A 43 -2.41 4.56 1.99
CA VAL A 43 -1.26 3.69 1.73
C VAL A 43 -0.45 3.61 3.01
N ILE A 44 -0.17 2.39 3.44
CA ILE A 44 0.76 2.13 4.53
C ILE A 44 2.07 1.57 3.97
N THR A 45 3.18 1.86 4.63
CA THR A 45 4.47 1.22 4.40
C THR A 45 4.87 0.46 5.65
N ASP A 46 5.20 -0.82 5.51
CA ASP A 46 5.63 -1.64 6.65
C ASP A 46 7.11 -1.42 7.00
N SER A 47 7.58 -2.09 8.05
CA SER A 47 8.98 -2.02 8.49
C SER A 47 10.03 -2.51 7.46
N LYS A 48 9.62 -3.09 6.34
CA LYS A 48 10.46 -3.54 5.23
C LYS A 48 10.31 -2.69 3.96
N ASN A 49 9.57 -1.58 4.05
CA ASN A 49 9.25 -0.68 2.94
C ASN A 49 8.36 -1.31 1.86
N ASP A 50 7.65 -2.39 2.20
CA ASP A 50 6.58 -2.91 1.35
C ASP A 50 5.33 -2.04 1.58
N VAL A 51 4.62 -1.72 0.50
CA VAL A 51 3.44 -0.83 0.54
C VAL A 51 2.18 -1.58 0.19
N ILE A 52 1.07 -1.27 0.87
CA ILE A 52 -0.26 -1.79 0.56
C ILE A 52 -1.32 -0.73 0.86
N SER A 53 -2.43 -0.80 0.15
CA SER A 53 -3.63 -0.04 0.47
C SER A 53 -4.34 -0.62 1.71
N VAL A 54 -4.85 0.27 2.56
CA VAL A 54 -5.78 -0.07 3.66
C VAL A 54 -7.04 0.75 3.48
N GLU A 55 -8.17 0.08 3.48
CA GLU A 55 -9.49 0.66 3.27
C GLU A 55 -10.29 0.51 4.56
N THR A 56 -11.12 1.47 4.92
CA THR A 56 -12.06 1.28 6.03
C THR A 56 -13.25 2.23 5.93
N SER A 57 -14.43 1.70 6.22
CA SER A 57 -15.66 2.48 6.35
C SER A 57 -15.86 2.99 7.79
N ASP A 58 -15.17 2.41 8.76
CA ASP A 58 -15.32 2.72 10.19
C ASP A 58 -14.64 4.06 10.53
N PRO A 59 -15.38 5.02 11.12
CA PRO A 59 -14.82 6.30 11.56
C PRO A 59 -13.68 6.20 12.57
N GLU A 60 -13.66 5.19 13.45
CA GLU A 60 -12.65 5.09 14.50
C GLU A 60 -11.26 4.75 13.96
N PRO A 61 -11.05 3.62 13.26
CA PRO A 61 -9.79 3.34 12.58
C PRO A 61 -9.41 4.41 11.56
N TRP A 62 -10.38 5.00 10.85
CA TRP A 62 -10.11 6.08 9.89
C TRP A 62 -9.43 7.30 10.55
N ARG A 63 -9.94 7.77 11.69
CA ARG A 63 -9.32 8.87 12.43
C ARG A 63 -7.93 8.51 12.93
N ALA A 64 -7.73 7.27 13.39
CA ALA A 64 -6.43 6.80 13.84
C ALA A 64 -5.39 6.80 12.69
N LEU A 65 -5.76 6.28 11.51
CA LEU A 65 -4.92 6.31 10.31
C LEU A 65 -4.58 7.75 9.88
N GLY A 66 -5.56 8.65 9.92
CA GLY A 66 -5.35 10.07 9.67
C GLY A 66 -4.38 10.74 10.66
N ALA A 67 -4.47 10.40 11.94
CA ALA A 67 -3.53 10.88 12.95
C ALA A 67 -2.11 10.38 12.67
N LEU A 68 -1.94 9.10 12.34
CA LEU A 68 -0.65 8.52 11.96
C LEU A 68 -0.03 9.21 10.75
N TYR A 69 -0.84 9.59 9.76
CA TYR A 69 -0.37 10.36 8.63
C TYR A 69 0.13 11.76 9.04
N LYS A 70 -0.59 12.47 9.92
CA LYS A 70 -0.17 13.80 10.39
C LYS A 70 1.11 13.75 11.23
N THR A 71 1.25 12.73 12.08
CA THR A 71 2.38 12.61 13.02
C THR A 71 3.56 11.84 12.45
N GLN A 72 3.38 11.12 11.36
CA GLN A 72 4.37 10.21 10.75
C GLN A 72 4.87 9.15 11.75
N THR A 73 4.01 8.75 12.70
CA THR A 73 4.33 7.72 13.69
C THR A 73 3.99 6.33 13.18
N GLN A 74 4.72 5.34 13.68
CA GLN A 74 4.52 3.94 13.35
C GLN A 74 3.67 3.27 14.42
N LEU A 75 2.64 2.52 14.01
CA LEU A 75 1.83 1.66 14.88
C LEU A 75 1.53 0.34 14.19
N TRP A 76 0.96 -0.62 14.93
CA TRP A 76 0.44 -1.84 14.34
C TRP A 76 -0.87 -1.53 13.63
N ILE A 77 -0.90 -1.79 12.33
CA ILE A 77 -2.09 -1.65 11.48
C ILE A 77 -2.42 -3.05 10.97
N GLY A 78 -3.67 -3.46 11.08
CA GLY A 78 -4.05 -4.82 10.74
C GLY A 78 -5.55 -5.01 10.61
N GLY A 79 -5.93 -6.27 10.45
CA GLY A 79 -7.30 -6.73 10.27
C GLY A 79 -7.31 -8.21 9.93
N THR A 80 -8.48 -8.77 9.65
CA THR A 80 -8.57 -10.07 8.98
C THR A 80 -8.01 -9.92 7.57
N VAL A 81 -7.29 -10.92 7.07
CA VAL A 81 -6.77 -10.91 5.69
C VAL A 81 -7.65 -11.77 4.80
N GLU A 82 -7.89 -11.31 3.57
CA GLU A 82 -8.66 -12.04 2.56
C GLU A 82 -7.96 -12.01 1.21
N ASP A 83 -8.29 -12.98 0.34
CA ASP A 83 -7.73 -13.02 -1.01
C ASP A 83 -8.12 -11.75 -1.78
N TYR A 84 -7.16 -11.17 -2.47
CA TYR A 84 -7.40 -9.96 -3.24
C TYR A 84 -6.52 -9.91 -4.48
N ASP A 85 -7.09 -9.47 -5.59
CA ASP A 85 -6.39 -9.38 -6.88
C ASP A 85 -5.48 -8.15 -6.93
N ASN A 86 -4.42 -8.12 -6.12
CA ASN A 86 -3.37 -7.11 -6.08
C ASN A 86 -1.98 -7.78 -6.11
N TYR A 87 -0.92 -7.00 -6.01
CA TYR A 87 0.46 -7.51 -6.07
C TYR A 87 0.75 -8.56 -4.98
N TRP A 88 0.13 -8.39 -3.82
CA TRP A 88 0.36 -9.21 -2.64
C TRP A 88 -0.55 -10.44 -2.58
N GLY A 89 -1.59 -10.51 -3.42
CA GLY A 89 -2.60 -11.56 -3.37
C GLY A 89 -3.58 -11.43 -2.19
N PHE A 90 -3.50 -10.36 -1.40
CA PHE A 90 -4.37 -10.15 -0.24
C PHE A 90 -4.66 -8.67 0.02
N ARG A 91 -5.74 -8.41 0.76
CA ARG A 91 -5.99 -7.14 1.44
C ARG A 91 -6.41 -7.40 2.89
N PHE A 92 -6.35 -6.36 3.72
CA PHE A 92 -7.04 -6.39 4.99
C PHE A 92 -8.54 -6.13 4.75
N ASP A 93 -9.41 -6.94 5.35
CA ASP A 93 -10.86 -6.77 5.31
C ASP A 93 -11.20 -5.37 5.87
N PRO A 94 -11.83 -4.49 5.06
CA PRO A 94 -12.12 -3.11 5.43
C PRO A 94 -12.98 -2.94 6.69
N ASP A 95 -13.76 -3.96 7.04
CA ASP A 95 -14.68 -3.94 8.19
C ASP A 95 -14.01 -4.44 9.50
N THR A 96 -12.75 -4.86 9.42
CA THR A 96 -12.01 -5.45 10.54
C THR A 96 -10.75 -4.66 10.93
N ILE A 97 -10.56 -3.48 10.33
CA ILE A 97 -9.34 -2.71 10.50
C ILE A 97 -9.14 -2.29 11.96
N VAL A 98 -7.93 -2.54 12.46
CA VAL A 98 -7.48 -2.15 13.79
C VAL A 98 -6.14 -1.43 13.70
N VAL A 99 -6.03 -0.34 14.46
CA VAL A 99 -4.79 0.39 14.70
C VAL A 99 -4.48 0.31 16.19
N ALA A 100 -3.30 -0.20 16.56
CA ALA A 100 -2.96 -0.48 17.96
C ALA A 100 -1.48 -0.24 18.28
N GLU A 101 -1.20 0.11 19.54
CA GLU A 101 0.17 0.20 20.08
C GLU A 101 0.73 -1.17 20.47
N VAL A 102 -0.13 -2.05 20.98
CA VAL A 102 0.22 -3.38 21.48
C VAL A 102 -0.71 -4.40 20.85
N THR A 103 -0.14 -5.47 20.32
CA THR A 103 -0.86 -6.58 19.69
C THR A 103 -0.32 -7.92 20.20
N VAL A 104 -1.01 -9.01 19.87
CA VAL A 104 -0.51 -10.36 20.18
C VAL A 104 0.69 -10.64 19.28
N GLU A 105 1.86 -10.93 19.86
CA GLU A 105 3.13 -11.09 19.13
C GLU A 105 3.04 -12.08 17.96
N GLY A 106 2.35 -13.20 18.14
CA GLY A 106 2.20 -14.18 17.05
C GLY A 106 1.38 -13.69 15.85
N ALA A 107 0.55 -12.65 16.02
CA ALA A 107 -0.26 -12.05 14.95
C ALA A 107 0.51 -10.99 14.15
N GLN A 108 1.76 -10.70 14.53
CA GLN A 108 2.58 -9.67 13.91
C GLN A 108 3.38 -10.25 12.75
N SER A 109 3.44 -9.54 11.63
CA SER A 109 4.18 -9.95 10.44
C SER A 109 4.57 -8.75 9.56
N THR A 110 5.14 -9.02 8.39
CA THR A 110 5.36 -8.06 7.31
C THR A 110 4.39 -8.35 6.16
N ILE A 111 4.13 -7.36 5.30
CA ILE A 111 3.21 -7.52 4.16
C ILE A 111 3.66 -8.69 3.28
N ARG A 112 4.95 -8.76 2.98
CA ARG A 112 5.53 -9.85 2.17
C ARG A 112 5.41 -11.22 2.83
N ALA A 113 5.69 -11.33 4.12
CA ALA A 113 5.57 -12.61 4.83
C ALA A 113 4.10 -13.08 4.93
N ILE A 114 3.14 -12.15 4.92
CA ILE A 114 1.72 -12.48 4.80
C ILE A 114 1.42 -13.03 3.40
N SER A 115 1.88 -12.33 2.36
CA SER A 115 1.70 -12.72 0.95
C SER A 115 2.30 -14.09 0.64
N GLU A 116 3.49 -14.40 1.17
CA GLU A 116 4.21 -15.66 0.91
C GLU A 116 3.53 -16.90 1.50
N ASP A 117 2.70 -16.74 2.55
CA ASP A 117 1.96 -17.85 3.19
C ASP A 117 0.55 -17.42 3.62
N LEU A 118 -0.21 -16.87 2.68
CA LEU A 118 -1.53 -16.30 2.95
C LEU A 118 -2.49 -17.33 3.57
N ASP A 119 -2.42 -18.59 3.15
CA ASP A 119 -3.24 -19.66 3.69
C ASP A 119 -2.95 -19.90 5.18
N TYR A 120 -1.68 -19.86 5.62
CA TYR A 120 -1.36 -19.93 7.04
C TYR A 120 -2.00 -18.76 7.81
N TRP A 121 -1.87 -17.53 7.32
CA TRP A 121 -2.37 -16.35 8.01
C TRP A 121 -3.89 -16.32 8.08
N LYS A 122 -4.57 -16.71 7.00
CA LYS A 122 -6.03 -16.87 6.96
C LYS A 122 -6.51 -17.95 7.93
N ASN A 123 -5.85 -19.10 7.99
CA ASN A 123 -6.34 -20.26 8.75
C ASN A 123 -5.88 -20.31 10.21
N THR A 124 -4.69 -19.78 10.52
CA THR A 124 -4.12 -19.79 11.87
C THR A 124 -4.48 -18.51 12.63
N TRP A 125 -4.46 -17.37 11.94
CA TRP A 125 -4.74 -16.04 12.48
C TRP A 125 -6.08 -15.48 11.97
N GLN A 126 -7.10 -16.35 11.90
CA GLN A 126 -8.50 -16.08 11.46
C GLN A 126 -9.16 -14.83 12.06
N LYS A 127 -8.57 -14.21 13.08
CA LYS A 127 -9.05 -12.98 13.69
C LYS A 127 -8.36 -11.77 13.09
N GLN A 128 -7.11 -11.54 13.43
CA GLN A 128 -6.38 -10.33 13.02
C GLN A 128 -4.91 -10.65 12.82
N VAL A 129 -4.34 -10.06 11.77
CA VAL A 129 -2.91 -10.01 11.48
C VAL A 129 -2.51 -8.55 11.40
N TYR A 130 -1.33 -8.20 11.90
CA TYR A 130 -0.86 -6.82 11.97
C TYR A 130 0.51 -6.67 11.34
N VAL A 131 0.71 -5.51 10.71
CA VAL A 131 2.00 -5.06 10.22
C VAL A 131 2.38 -3.77 10.94
N LEU A 132 3.65 -3.67 11.35
CA LEU A 132 4.16 -2.45 11.96
C LEU A 132 4.41 -1.44 10.84
N ALA A 133 3.58 -0.41 10.75
CA ALA A 133 3.53 0.43 9.56
C ALA A 133 3.30 1.91 9.86
N THR A 134 3.71 2.73 8.90
CA THR A 134 3.46 4.18 8.86
C THR A 134 2.51 4.47 7.71
N VAL A 135 1.60 5.43 7.90
CA VAL A 135 0.72 5.91 6.82
C VAL A 135 1.47 6.94 5.98
N ILE A 136 1.63 6.66 4.69
CA ILE A 136 2.40 7.50 3.75
C ILE A 136 1.53 8.30 2.79
N GLU A 137 0.29 7.86 2.55
CA GLU A 137 -0.69 8.58 1.74
C GLU A 137 -2.09 8.41 2.31
N VAL A 138 -2.92 9.43 2.13
CA VAL A 138 -4.33 9.42 2.54
C VAL A 138 -5.17 9.92 1.39
N HIS A 139 -6.17 9.12 1.03
CA HIS A 139 -7.09 9.40 -0.07
C HIS A 139 -8.51 9.33 0.45
N SER A 140 -9.21 10.46 0.38
CA SER A 140 -10.63 10.56 0.66
C SER A 140 -11.30 11.22 -0.54
N GLY A 141 -12.46 10.72 -0.95
CA GLY A 141 -13.32 11.42 -1.93
C GLY A 141 -13.57 12.88 -1.56
N LEU A 142 -14.11 13.64 -2.51
CA LEU A 142 -14.22 15.12 -2.53
C LEU A 142 -14.91 15.82 -1.32
N ASP A 143 -15.34 15.11 -0.27
CA ASP A 143 -16.17 15.64 0.81
C ASP A 143 -15.70 15.38 2.26
N SER A 144 -14.46 14.94 2.54
CA SER A 144 -14.06 14.84 3.96
C SER A 144 -12.59 15.08 4.26
N LEU A 145 -12.22 16.35 4.42
CA LEU A 145 -11.06 16.77 5.22
C LEU A 145 -11.47 16.98 6.69
N ASP A 146 -12.10 15.97 7.30
CA ASP A 146 -12.34 15.96 8.74
C ASP A 146 -11.28 15.07 9.40
N PHE A 147 -10.11 15.66 9.62
CA PHE A 147 -9.08 15.13 10.52
C PHE A 147 -8.72 16.16 11.57
#